data_AF-A0A418VCI3-F1
#
_entry.id   AF-A0A418VCI3-F1
#
_cell.length_a   1.000
_cell.length_b   1.000
_cell.length_c   1.000
_cell.angle_alpha   90.00
_cell.angle_beta   90.00
_cell.angle_gamma   90.00
#
_symmetry.space_group_name_H-M   'P 1'
#
loop_
_entity.id
_entity.type
_entity.pdbx_description
1 polymer ?
#
loop_
_entity_poly.entity_id
_entity_poly.type
_entity_poly.pdbx_seq_one_letter_code
_entity_poly.pdbx_strand_id
1 'polypeptide(L)'
;MGDDEPAVPETPTNEIADEPVDLIDELKPMYTSPAPFLARFLPQSAPTYLGLRAPYCDLHAFLKYLHEIAWHGYIHASLGDQSAYVLVFEGRTVAAAAASATGEQALGEMLNLYEQGADISAHPLSHTLAHVLSGVGSRAWKFNLTEDFTGLHARPSGAIFYARGEIVATMPATLPYEGAFPAPLRPQTLILPRSLAGWAHHTYSPTLRGRDAVNPITDIHLSFKAKYGPPGIGLMKAILQNLTPAEYAMREDLALHEIEPLLQDFSKTGYLREG
;
A
#
# COMPACT_ATOMS: atom_id res chain seq x y z
N MET A 1 60.96 48.39 34.54
CA MET A 1 60.71 48.47 35.98
C MET A 1 59.50 49.38 36.15
N GLY A 2 58.27 48.89 36.07
CA GLY A 2 57.86 47.50 36.28
C GLY A 2 58.04 47.08 37.75
N ASP A 3 57.15 46.33 38.39
CA ASP A 3 55.93 45.64 37.95
C ASP A 3 55.07 45.45 39.24
N ASP A 4 53.73 45.27 39.29
CA ASP A 4 52.69 45.00 38.27
C ASP A 4 51.29 45.44 38.81
N GLU A 5 50.21 45.36 38.01
CA GLU A 5 48.80 45.53 38.47
C GLU A 5 47.99 44.23 38.18
N PRO A 6 47.29 43.62 39.16
CA PRO A 6 46.69 42.30 38.96
C PRO A 6 45.44 42.36 38.07
N ALA A 7 45.61 41.98 36.81
CA ALA A 7 44.51 41.81 35.87
C ALA A 7 43.52 40.73 36.37
N VAL A 8 42.26 41.12 36.52
CA VAL A 8 41.16 40.19 36.77
C VAL A 8 40.91 39.40 35.48
N PRO A 9 40.87 38.06 35.50
CA PRO A 9 40.52 37.30 34.30
C PRO A 9 39.04 37.51 33.99
N GLU A 10 38.75 38.30 32.96
CA GLU A 10 37.41 38.36 32.38
C GLU A 10 37.04 36.96 31.89
N THR A 11 36.04 36.36 32.54
CA THR A 11 35.47 35.09 32.11
C THR A 11 34.89 35.28 30.72
N PRO A 12 35.29 34.51 29.70
CA PRO A 12 34.59 34.53 28.43
C PRO A 12 33.22 33.89 28.66
N THR A 13 32.20 34.73 28.86
CA THR A 13 30.81 34.39 28.59
C THR A 13 30.72 34.15 27.09
N ASN A 14 31.14 32.96 26.66
CA ASN A 14 30.65 32.40 25.41
C ASN A 14 29.15 32.21 25.63
N GLU A 15 28.39 33.17 25.14
CA GLU A 15 26.99 32.99 24.79
C GLU A 15 26.93 31.73 23.94
N ILE A 16 26.53 30.61 24.56
CA ILE A 16 26.01 29.49 23.81
C ILE A 16 24.77 30.07 23.15
N ALA A 17 24.89 30.38 21.85
CA ALA A 17 23.74 30.74 21.07
C ALA A 17 22.71 29.63 21.25
N ASP A 18 21.50 30.00 21.68
CA ASP A 18 20.33 29.14 21.54
C ASP A 18 20.11 28.94 20.03
N GLU A 19 20.85 27.98 19.45
CA GLU A 19 20.43 27.34 18.22
C GLU A 19 19.00 26.84 18.48
N PRO A 20 18.04 27.11 17.57
CA PRO A 20 16.69 26.63 17.77
C PRO A 20 16.75 25.11 17.84
N VAL A 21 16.51 24.56 19.04
CA VAL A 21 16.28 23.13 19.20
C VAL A 21 15.03 22.84 18.40
N ASP A 22 15.22 22.31 17.19
CA ASP A 22 14.12 21.93 16.30
C ASP A 22 13.13 21.09 17.12
N LEU A 23 11.92 21.62 17.26
CA LEU A 23 10.87 21.01 18.07
C LEU A 23 10.47 19.68 17.41
N ILE A 24 11.09 18.60 17.87
CA ILE A 24 10.80 17.24 17.42
C ILE A 24 9.32 16.97 17.66
N ASP A 25 8.57 16.75 16.59
CA ASP A 25 7.12 16.53 16.65
C ASP A 25 6.77 15.34 17.56
N GLU A 26 5.99 15.58 18.60
CA GLU A 26 5.38 14.53 19.43
C GLU A 26 4.03 14.13 18.82
N LEU A 27 4.03 13.05 18.05
CA LEU A 27 2.85 12.49 17.42
C LEU A 27 1.97 11.78 18.45
N LYS A 28 0.66 11.90 18.29
CA LYS A 28 -0.34 11.13 19.06
C LYS A 28 -0.70 9.86 18.29
N PRO A 29 -0.74 8.67 18.91
CA PRO A 29 -1.23 7.46 18.24
C PRO A 29 -2.70 7.61 17.82
N MET A 30 -3.05 7.15 16.62
CA MET A 30 -4.46 7.08 16.18
C MET A 30 -5.21 5.93 16.85
N TYR A 31 -4.54 4.79 17.02
CA TYR A 31 -5.13 3.55 17.52
C TYR A 31 -4.45 3.11 18.81
N THR A 32 -5.23 2.86 19.85
CA THR A 32 -4.74 2.33 21.13
C THR A 32 -4.46 0.83 21.04
N SER A 33 -3.46 0.35 21.77
CA SER A 33 -3.19 -1.09 21.88
C SER A 33 -4.36 -1.81 22.59
N PRO A 34 -4.77 -3.03 22.17
CA PRO A 34 -4.18 -3.84 21.12
C PRO A 34 -4.64 -3.42 19.71
N ALA A 35 -3.66 -3.19 18.83
CA ALA A 35 -3.86 -2.94 17.40
C ALA A 35 -2.91 -3.82 16.56
N PRO A 36 -3.21 -4.07 15.27
CA PRO A 36 -2.27 -4.65 14.31
C PRO A 36 -0.93 -3.92 14.28
N PHE A 37 0.15 -4.61 13.89
CA PHE A 37 1.51 -4.09 14.10
C PHE A 37 1.75 -2.70 13.46
N LEU A 38 1.32 -2.50 12.21
CA LEU A 38 1.36 -1.20 11.54
C LEU A 38 0.50 -0.14 12.25
N ALA A 39 -0.71 -0.50 12.65
CA ALA A 39 -1.69 0.42 13.25
C ALA A 39 -1.22 1.06 14.56
N ARG A 40 -0.38 0.36 15.34
CA ARG A 40 0.28 0.90 16.55
C ARG A 40 1.15 2.11 16.27
N PHE A 41 1.64 2.25 15.03
CA PHE A 41 2.55 3.30 14.60
C PHE A 41 1.90 4.33 13.66
N LEU A 42 0.58 4.27 13.47
CA LEU A 42 -0.14 5.29 12.71
C LEU A 42 -0.46 6.50 13.61
N PRO A 43 -0.02 7.72 13.24
CA PRO A 43 -0.34 8.92 13.99
C PRO A 43 -1.78 9.38 13.73
N GLN A 44 -2.31 10.14 14.68
CA GLN A 44 -3.63 10.76 14.61
C GLN A 44 -3.73 11.65 13.37
N SER A 45 -4.66 11.32 12.48
CA SER A 45 -4.85 12.02 11.20
C SER A 45 -6.33 12.05 10.85
N ALA A 46 -6.85 13.22 10.47
CA ALA A 46 -8.24 13.36 10.02
C ALA A 46 -8.36 12.77 8.60
N PRO A 47 -9.36 11.91 8.32
CA PRO A 47 -9.50 11.29 7.01
C PRO A 47 -9.77 12.36 5.92
N THR A 48 -9.02 12.30 4.82
CA THR A 48 -9.32 13.09 3.61
C THR A 48 -10.52 12.50 2.88
N TYR A 49 -10.64 11.18 2.89
CA TYR A 49 -11.76 10.44 2.32
C TYR A 49 -12.34 9.51 3.41
N LEU A 50 -13.66 9.54 3.59
CA LEU A 50 -14.36 8.81 4.66
C LEU A 50 -15.64 8.18 4.12
N GLY A 51 -15.99 6.99 4.61
CA GLY A 51 -17.25 6.33 4.28
C GLY A 51 -17.29 5.87 2.82
N LEU A 52 -16.16 5.47 2.25
CA LEU A 52 -16.12 4.82 0.94
C LEU A 52 -16.69 3.40 1.11
N ARG A 53 -17.72 3.05 0.34
CA ARG A 53 -18.41 1.74 0.39
C ARG A 53 -18.66 1.20 -1.02
N ALA A 54 -18.62 -0.13 -1.16
CA ALA A 54 -18.81 -0.84 -2.42
C ALA A 54 -20.04 -0.42 -3.27
N PRO A 55 -21.22 -0.08 -2.70
CA PRO A 55 -22.40 0.27 -3.52
C PRO A 55 -22.29 1.58 -4.34
N TYR A 56 -21.32 2.45 -4.03
CA TYR A 56 -21.18 3.76 -4.71
C TYR A 56 -19.74 4.21 -4.92
N CYS A 57 -18.74 3.44 -4.46
CA CYS A 57 -17.33 3.71 -4.71
C CYS A 57 -16.69 2.48 -5.36
N ASP A 58 -16.14 2.64 -6.56
CA ASP A 58 -15.24 1.66 -7.15
C ASP A 58 -13.86 1.83 -6.48
N LEU A 59 -13.45 0.81 -5.72
CA LEU A 59 -12.17 0.81 -5.01
C LEU A 59 -10.98 0.74 -5.97
N HIS A 60 -11.10 0.09 -7.13
CA HIS A 60 -10.04 0.07 -8.14
C HIS A 60 -9.86 1.47 -8.76
N ALA A 61 -10.96 2.15 -9.10
CA ALA A 61 -10.92 3.53 -9.57
C ALA A 61 -10.35 4.48 -8.49
N PHE A 62 -10.71 4.30 -7.23
CA PHE A 62 -10.16 5.09 -6.12
C PHE A 62 -8.66 4.85 -5.92
N LEU A 63 -8.19 3.60 -5.92
CA LEU A 63 -6.76 3.27 -5.82
C LEU A 63 -5.97 3.81 -7.03
N LYS A 64 -6.55 3.76 -8.25
CA LYS A 64 -5.97 4.38 -9.44
C LYS A 64 -5.84 5.91 -9.29
N TYR A 65 -6.87 6.58 -8.76
CA TYR A 65 -6.81 8.01 -8.48
C TYR A 65 -5.71 8.35 -7.44
N LEU A 66 -5.59 7.58 -6.36
CA LEU A 66 -4.49 7.74 -5.39
C LEU A 66 -3.11 7.52 -6.04
N HIS A 67 -3.01 6.63 -7.03
CA HIS A 67 -1.81 6.42 -7.82
C HIS A 67 -1.46 7.63 -8.69
N GLU A 68 -2.42 8.16 -9.44
CA GLU A 68 -2.24 9.31 -10.34
C GLU A 68 -1.78 10.59 -9.63
N ILE A 69 -2.21 10.81 -8.38
CA ILE A 69 -1.79 11.97 -7.56
C ILE A 69 -0.57 11.69 -6.67
N ALA A 70 0.06 10.51 -6.79
CA ALA A 70 1.17 10.05 -5.95
C ALA A 70 0.88 10.15 -4.44
N TRP A 71 -0.33 9.77 -4.00
CA TRP A 71 -0.81 10.02 -2.64
C TRP A 71 0.03 9.32 -1.53
N HIS A 72 0.14 9.97 -0.38
CA HIS A 72 0.81 9.43 0.82
C HIS A 72 -0.15 9.39 2.01
N GLY A 73 -0.21 8.25 2.68
CA GLY A 73 -1.12 8.06 3.81
C GLY A 73 -1.35 6.60 4.14
N TYR A 74 -2.48 6.31 4.77
CA TYR A 74 -2.97 4.94 4.94
C TYR A 74 -4.47 4.85 4.68
N ILE A 75 -4.88 3.68 4.19
CA ILE A 75 -6.27 3.26 4.04
C ILE A 75 -6.61 2.36 5.22
N HIS A 76 -7.78 2.57 5.82
CA HIS A 76 -8.32 1.75 6.90
C HIS A 76 -9.70 1.25 6.48
N ALA A 77 -9.89 -0.07 6.45
CA ALA A 77 -11.18 -0.71 6.26
C ALA A 77 -11.67 -1.28 7.61
N SER A 78 -12.95 -1.07 7.93
CA SER A 78 -13.54 -1.59 9.18
C SER A 78 -14.94 -2.19 8.98
N LEU A 79 -15.19 -3.34 9.62
CA LEU A 79 -16.47 -4.03 9.64
C LEU A 79 -16.65 -4.74 10.99
N GLY A 80 -17.49 -4.17 11.86
CA GLY A 80 -17.60 -4.63 13.25
C GLY A 80 -16.25 -4.56 13.95
N ASP A 81 -15.80 -5.68 14.53
CA ASP A 81 -14.51 -5.78 15.23
C ASP A 81 -13.32 -6.09 14.29
N GLN A 82 -13.56 -6.26 12.98
CA GLN A 82 -12.51 -6.51 12.00
C GLN A 82 -11.97 -5.20 11.42
N SER A 83 -10.64 -5.08 11.37
CA SER A 83 -9.95 -3.92 10.80
C SER A 83 -8.71 -4.33 10.01
N ALA A 84 -8.52 -3.72 8.84
CA ALA A 84 -7.30 -3.85 8.05
C ALA A 84 -6.75 -2.45 7.69
N TYR A 85 -5.42 -2.33 7.75
CA TYR A 85 -4.69 -1.09 7.59
C TYR A 85 -3.67 -1.25 6.47
N VAL A 86 -3.69 -0.37 5.47
CA VAL A 86 -2.82 -0.43 4.28
C VAL A 86 -2.11 0.91 4.11
N LEU A 87 -0.80 0.91 4.25
CA LEU A 87 0.05 2.08 4.02
C LEU A 87 0.22 2.32 2.51
N VAL A 88 0.02 3.57 2.09
CA VAL A 88 0.17 4.02 0.71
C VAL A 88 1.30 5.06 0.64
N PHE A 89 2.25 4.82 -0.25
CA PHE A 89 3.39 5.70 -0.49
C PHE A 89 3.56 5.90 -2.00
N GLU A 90 3.64 7.16 -2.47
CA GLU A 90 3.64 7.51 -3.90
C GLU A 90 2.48 6.83 -4.66
N GLY A 91 1.31 6.75 -4.00
CA GLY A 91 0.11 6.12 -4.54
C GLY A 91 0.21 4.60 -4.75
N ARG A 92 1.16 3.93 -4.09
CA ARG A 92 1.35 2.47 -4.12
C ARG A 92 1.13 1.89 -2.73
N THR A 93 0.45 0.74 -2.64
CA THR A 93 0.30 -0.01 -1.38
C THR A 93 1.61 -0.69 -1.03
N VAL A 94 2.25 -0.34 0.09
CA VAL A 94 3.64 -0.76 0.40
C VAL A 94 3.80 -1.52 1.72
N ALA A 95 2.87 -1.34 2.65
CA ALA A 95 2.78 -2.15 3.88
C ALA A 95 1.31 -2.35 4.23
N ALA A 96 0.99 -3.44 4.90
CA ALA A 96 -0.35 -3.69 5.40
C ALA A 96 -0.32 -4.54 6.67
N ALA A 97 -1.30 -4.36 7.54
CA ALA A 97 -1.51 -5.20 8.72
C ALA A 97 -2.99 -5.31 9.06
N ALA A 98 -3.37 -6.47 9.55
CA ALA A 98 -4.68 -6.77 10.10
C ALA A 98 -4.49 -7.59 11.40
N ALA A 99 -5.58 -8.07 12.02
CA ALA A 99 -5.48 -8.79 13.30
C ALA A 99 -4.66 -10.09 13.18
N SER A 100 -4.80 -10.81 12.06
CA SER A 100 -4.18 -12.12 11.79
C SER A 100 -3.00 -12.09 10.83
N ALA A 101 -2.83 -11.00 10.06
CA ALA A 101 -1.97 -10.99 8.89
C ALA A 101 -1.13 -9.71 8.73
N THR A 102 -0.11 -9.79 7.89
CA THR A 102 0.73 -8.66 7.45
C THR A 102 1.07 -8.77 5.96
N GLY A 103 1.42 -7.65 5.32
CA GLY A 103 1.78 -7.61 3.90
C GLY A 103 0.62 -7.98 2.99
N GLU A 104 0.90 -8.73 1.93
CA GLU A 104 -0.09 -9.08 0.88
C GLU A 104 -1.35 -9.75 1.45
N GLN A 105 -1.22 -10.61 2.47
CA GLN A 105 -2.36 -11.24 3.14
C GLN A 105 -3.29 -10.22 3.82
N ALA A 106 -2.73 -9.21 4.51
CA ALA A 106 -3.51 -8.16 5.15
C ALA A 106 -4.12 -7.17 4.14
N LEU A 107 -3.42 -6.89 3.04
CA LEU A 107 -3.99 -6.18 1.90
C LEU A 107 -5.18 -6.95 1.32
N GLY A 108 -5.10 -8.28 1.30
CA GLY A 108 -6.20 -9.15 0.91
C GLY A 108 -7.38 -9.15 1.91
N GLU A 109 -7.11 -9.17 3.21
CA GLU A 109 -8.15 -8.99 4.24
C GLU A 109 -8.89 -7.66 4.05
N MET A 110 -8.19 -6.56 3.70
CA MET A 110 -8.80 -5.25 3.40
C MET A 110 -9.82 -5.31 2.26
N LEU A 111 -9.49 -5.98 1.15
CA LEU A 111 -10.44 -6.16 0.04
C LEU A 111 -11.65 -7.00 0.43
N ASN A 112 -11.43 -8.14 1.10
CA ASN A 112 -12.53 -9.00 1.57
C ASN A 112 -13.50 -8.23 2.48
N LEU A 113 -12.99 -7.37 3.37
CA LEU A 113 -13.81 -6.52 4.22
C LEU A 113 -14.65 -5.56 3.37
N TYR A 114 -14.05 -4.91 2.36
CA TYR A 114 -14.75 -3.98 1.48
C TYR A 114 -15.90 -4.64 0.70
N GLU A 115 -15.66 -5.83 0.14
CA GLU A 115 -16.69 -6.63 -0.56
C GLU A 115 -17.85 -7.04 0.36
N GLN A 116 -17.56 -7.29 1.64
CA GLN A 116 -18.57 -7.52 2.69
C GLN A 116 -19.28 -6.25 3.17
N GLY A 117 -18.96 -5.07 2.60
CA GLY A 117 -19.60 -3.80 2.91
C GLY A 117 -18.91 -2.98 4.01
N ALA A 118 -17.63 -3.23 4.29
CA ALA A 118 -16.84 -2.41 5.21
C ALA A 118 -16.76 -0.94 4.79
N ASP A 119 -16.63 -0.07 5.79
CA ASP A 119 -16.32 1.34 5.58
C ASP A 119 -14.82 1.49 5.37
N ILE A 120 -14.43 2.06 4.22
CA ILE A 120 -13.08 2.53 3.98
C ILE A 120 -12.95 4.02 4.31
N SER A 121 -11.87 4.35 5.01
CA SER A 121 -11.36 5.70 5.21
C SER A 121 -9.90 5.78 4.73
N ALA A 122 -9.49 6.95 4.23
CA ALA A 122 -8.12 7.21 3.81
C ALA A 122 -7.60 8.47 4.52
N HIS A 123 -6.52 8.27 5.29
CA HIS A 123 -5.93 9.24 6.20
C HIS A 123 -4.57 9.69 5.65
N PRO A 124 -4.37 10.99 5.41
CA PRO A 124 -3.12 11.50 4.86
C PRO A 124 -1.97 11.39 5.85
N LEU A 125 -0.76 11.22 5.32
CA LEU A 125 0.50 11.35 6.05
C LEU A 125 1.46 12.23 5.26
N SER A 126 2.45 12.81 5.92
CA SER A 126 3.57 13.41 5.19
C SER A 126 4.36 12.34 4.44
N HIS A 127 4.99 12.73 3.32
CA HIS A 127 5.90 11.86 2.55
C HIS A 127 6.89 11.14 3.48
N THR A 128 7.54 11.89 4.38
CA THR A 128 8.54 11.37 5.33
C THR A 128 7.96 10.31 6.26
N LEU A 129 6.81 10.55 6.90
CA LEU A 129 6.21 9.57 7.80
C LEU A 129 5.72 8.31 7.05
N ALA A 130 5.15 8.48 5.86
CA ALA A 130 4.75 7.35 5.01
C ALA A 130 5.97 6.52 4.53
N HIS A 131 7.10 7.17 4.22
CA HIS A 131 8.34 6.44 3.89
C HIS A 131 8.88 5.68 5.10
N VAL A 132 9.02 6.35 6.25
CA VAL A 132 9.51 5.73 7.49
C VAL A 132 8.67 4.52 7.91
N LEU A 133 7.34 4.62 7.78
CA LEU A 133 6.42 3.54 8.11
C LEU A 133 6.45 2.37 7.12
N SER A 134 7.03 2.52 5.92
CA SER A 134 7.13 1.41 4.95
C SER A 134 8.00 0.24 5.42
N GLY A 135 8.89 0.46 6.39
CA GLY A 135 9.63 -0.62 7.07
C GLY A 135 8.77 -1.43 8.05
N VAL A 136 7.63 -0.90 8.50
CA VAL A 136 6.79 -1.46 9.57
C VAL A 136 5.93 -2.60 9.03
N GLY A 137 6.44 -3.81 9.18
CA GLY A 137 5.95 -5.04 8.55
C GLY A 137 7.09 -5.97 8.17
N SER A 138 8.31 -5.44 8.03
CA SER A 138 9.54 -6.23 7.96
C SER A 138 9.91 -6.83 9.32
N ARG A 139 10.74 -7.88 9.31
CA ARG A 139 11.33 -8.46 10.52
C ARG A 139 12.13 -7.40 11.28
N ALA A 140 11.96 -7.32 12.60
CA ALA A 140 12.72 -6.41 13.46
C ALA A 140 14.23 -6.70 13.41
N TRP A 141 15.04 -5.65 13.31
CA TRP A 141 16.50 -5.71 13.35
C TRP A 141 17.01 -5.21 14.71
N LYS A 142 18.24 -5.58 15.07
CA LYS A 142 18.96 -4.92 16.16
C LYS A 142 19.22 -3.47 15.72
N PHE A 143 18.86 -2.51 16.56
CA PHE A 143 19.10 -1.10 16.25
C PHE A 143 20.60 -0.80 16.16
N ASN A 144 20.97 -0.08 15.10
CA ASN A 144 22.28 0.49 14.88
C ASN A 144 22.04 1.81 14.12
N LEU A 145 22.17 2.94 14.80
CA LEU A 145 21.94 4.24 14.19
C LEU A 145 23.12 4.59 13.29
N THR A 146 22.87 4.64 11.99
CA THR A 146 23.79 5.15 10.97
C THR A 146 23.33 6.53 10.50
N GLU A 147 24.24 7.32 9.94
CA GLU A 147 23.95 8.67 9.41
C GLU A 147 22.90 8.66 8.29
N ASP A 148 22.69 7.53 7.61
CA ASP A 148 21.70 7.33 6.56
C ASP A 148 20.40 6.63 7.05
N PHE A 149 20.31 6.26 8.33
CA PHE A 149 19.20 5.44 8.84
C PHE A 149 17.85 6.13 8.64
N THR A 150 16.97 5.46 7.90
CA THR A 150 15.57 5.86 7.70
C THR A 150 14.69 4.70 8.13
N GLY A 151 13.75 4.95 9.03
CA GLY A 151 12.93 3.87 9.61
C GLY A 151 12.48 4.15 11.04
N LEU A 152 11.75 3.18 11.58
CA LEU A 152 11.17 3.27 12.92
C LEU A 152 12.07 2.55 13.94
N HIS A 153 12.36 3.21 15.07
CA HIS A 153 12.96 2.59 16.25
C HIS A 153 11.92 2.51 17.36
N ALA A 154 11.41 1.31 17.62
CA ALA A 154 10.41 1.08 18.65
C ALA A 154 11.04 0.50 19.92
N ARG A 155 10.68 1.05 21.08
CA ARG A 155 11.22 0.71 22.40
C ARG A 155 10.09 0.54 23.42
N PRO A 156 10.36 -0.02 24.61
CA PRO A 156 9.40 -0.04 25.72
C PRO A 156 8.94 1.35 26.19
N SER A 157 9.72 2.40 25.95
CA SER A 157 9.41 3.80 26.30
C SER A 157 8.66 4.59 25.22
N GLY A 158 8.50 4.04 24.01
CA GLY A 158 7.89 4.73 22.87
C GLY A 158 8.63 4.44 21.57
N ALA A 159 8.19 5.10 20.49
CA ALA A 159 8.78 4.97 19.16
C ALA A 159 9.42 6.29 18.69
N ILE A 160 10.55 6.17 18.01
CA ILE A 160 11.23 7.28 17.34
C ILE A 160 11.20 7.02 15.83
N PHE A 161 10.87 8.06 15.07
CA PHE A 161 10.85 8.06 13.61
C PHE A 161 12.12 8.75 13.13
N TYR A 162 12.92 8.05 12.33
CA TYR A 162 14.17 8.57 11.78
C TYR A 162 14.09 8.72 10.26
N ALA A 163 14.62 9.81 9.71
CA ALA A 163 14.87 9.94 8.28
C ALA A 163 16.28 10.48 8.04
N ARG A 164 17.13 9.71 7.35
CA ARG A 164 18.55 10.04 7.08
C ARG A 164 19.30 10.42 8.37
N GLY A 165 19.22 9.56 9.39
CA GLY A 165 19.88 9.75 10.69
C GLY A 165 19.19 10.73 11.65
N GLU A 166 18.40 11.67 11.13
CA GLU A 166 17.71 12.72 11.90
C GLU A 166 16.41 12.20 12.53
N ILE A 167 16.09 12.64 13.76
CA ILE A 167 14.81 12.35 14.40
C ILE A 167 13.76 13.30 13.83
N VAL A 168 12.78 12.77 13.11
CA VAL A 168 11.69 13.57 12.51
C VAL A 168 10.43 13.60 13.36
N ALA A 169 10.24 12.62 14.24
CA ALA A 169 9.14 12.58 15.19
C ALA A 169 9.37 11.57 16.32
N THR A 170 8.62 11.73 17.41
CA THR A 170 8.46 10.72 18.47
C THR A 170 6.98 10.39 18.69
N MET A 171 6.68 9.25 19.31
CA MET A 171 5.31 8.87 19.63
C MET A 171 5.27 7.91 20.84
N PRO A 172 4.29 8.02 21.76
CA PRO A 172 4.12 7.10 22.89
C PRO A 172 3.51 5.73 22.48
N ALA A 173 4.05 5.12 21.42
CA ALA A 173 3.72 3.76 20.97
C ALA A 173 4.80 2.77 21.41
N THR A 174 4.45 1.86 22.32
CA THR A 174 5.41 0.97 22.99
C THR A 174 5.40 -0.46 22.44
N LEU A 175 6.55 -1.13 22.50
CA LEU A 175 6.69 -2.57 22.26
C LEU A 175 7.29 -3.27 23.49
N PRO A 176 6.99 -4.57 23.72
CA PRO A 176 7.59 -5.34 24.81
C PRO A 176 9.08 -5.64 24.63
N TYR A 177 9.64 -5.34 23.45
CA TYR A 177 11.06 -5.47 23.12
C TYR A 177 11.51 -4.26 22.30
N GLU A 178 12.82 -4.01 22.26
CA GLU A 178 13.43 -3.03 21.36
C GLU A 178 13.59 -3.62 19.95
N GLY A 179 13.22 -2.86 18.93
CA GLY A 179 13.35 -3.28 17.53
C GLY A 179 13.46 -2.10 16.56
N ALA A 180 14.34 -2.25 15.57
CA ALA A 180 14.46 -1.34 14.44
C ALA A 180 13.75 -1.89 13.21
N PHE A 181 13.06 -1.03 12.48
CA PHE A 181 12.32 -1.34 11.25
C PHE A 181 12.80 -0.36 10.16
N PRO A 182 13.93 -0.66 9.50
CA PRO A 182 14.46 0.21 8.45
C PRO A 182 13.47 0.28 7.28
N ALA A 183 13.22 1.49 6.80
CA ALA A 183 12.48 1.71 5.57
C ALA A 183 13.40 1.41 4.36
N PRO A 184 12.96 0.62 3.38
CA PRO A 184 13.73 0.42 2.15
C PRO A 184 13.84 1.75 1.37
N LEU A 185 14.98 1.97 0.71
CA LEU A 185 15.20 3.12 -0.19
C LEU A 185 14.13 3.24 -1.29
N ARG A 186 13.54 2.11 -1.69
CA ARG A 186 12.37 2.03 -2.56
C ARG A 186 11.39 1.03 -1.97
N PRO A 187 10.30 1.49 -1.33
CA PRO A 187 9.22 0.63 -0.86
C PRO A 187 8.70 -0.27 -1.99
N GLN A 188 8.66 -1.58 -1.73
CA GLN A 188 8.12 -2.54 -2.68
C GLN A 188 6.60 -2.47 -2.64
N THR A 189 5.96 -2.39 -3.80
CA THR A 189 4.51 -2.48 -3.90
C THR A 189 4.07 -3.89 -3.51
N LEU A 190 3.20 -4.00 -2.50
CA LEU A 190 2.51 -5.24 -2.18
C LEU A 190 1.68 -5.67 -3.39
N ILE A 191 1.88 -6.90 -3.86
CA ILE A 191 1.06 -7.46 -4.92
C ILE A 191 -0.18 -8.06 -4.26
N LEU A 192 -1.35 -7.91 -4.90
CA LEU A 192 -2.55 -8.55 -4.39
C LEU A 192 -2.39 -10.07 -4.43
N PRO A 193 -2.73 -10.81 -3.35
CA PRO A 193 -2.74 -12.26 -3.39
C PRO A 193 -3.56 -12.76 -4.57
N ARG A 194 -3.05 -13.80 -5.26
CA ARG A 194 -3.73 -14.40 -6.41
C ARG A 194 -5.12 -14.94 -6.10
N SER A 195 -5.55 -15.04 -4.84
CA SER A 195 -6.92 -15.40 -4.45
C SER A 195 -7.92 -14.24 -4.60
N LEU A 196 -7.46 -12.99 -4.68
CA LEU A 196 -8.30 -11.79 -4.77
C LEU A 196 -8.09 -11.02 -6.08
N ALA A 197 -6.93 -11.21 -6.72
CA ALA A 197 -6.75 -10.99 -8.15
C ALA A 197 -7.03 -12.27 -8.98
N GLY A 198 -7.86 -13.18 -8.45
CA GLY A 198 -8.04 -14.56 -8.96
C GLY A 198 -8.28 -14.64 -10.45
N TRP A 199 -9.40 -14.08 -10.91
CA TRP A 199 -9.79 -14.12 -12.31
C TRP A 199 -8.69 -13.59 -13.25
N ALA A 200 -7.95 -12.56 -12.85
CA ALA A 200 -6.93 -11.93 -13.70
C ALA A 200 -5.68 -12.81 -13.91
N HIS A 201 -5.45 -13.80 -13.03
CA HIS A 201 -4.31 -14.71 -13.08
C HIS A 201 -4.69 -16.19 -13.29
N HIS A 202 -5.98 -16.52 -13.45
CA HIS A 202 -6.40 -17.86 -13.85
C HIS A 202 -6.09 -18.15 -15.32
N THR A 203 -5.72 -19.40 -15.60
CA THR A 203 -5.63 -19.92 -16.96
C THR A 203 -7.00 -20.42 -17.40
N TYR A 204 -7.66 -19.69 -18.31
CA TYR A 204 -8.95 -20.09 -18.85
C TYR A 204 -8.79 -21.14 -19.95
N SER A 205 -9.61 -22.19 -19.90
CA SER A 205 -9.64 -23.22 -20.95
C SER A 205 -10.73 -22.91 -21.98
N PRO A 206 -10.39 -22.57 -23.23
CA PRO A 206 -11.39 -22.32 -24.27
C PRO A 206 -12.07 -23.61 -24.69
N THR A 207 -13.41 -23.58 -24.75
CA THR A 207 -14.22 -24.70 -25.24
C THR A 207 -14.06 -24.87 -26.75
N LEU A 208 -14.68 -25.90 -27.34
CA LEU A 208 -14.77 -26.00 -28.81
C LEU A 208 -15.36 -24.72 -29.42
N ARG A 209 -16.43 -24.19 -28.80
CA ARG A 209 -17.06 -22.91 -29.19
C ARG A 209 -16.08 -21.73 -29.09
N GLY A 210 -15.25 -21.68 -28.04
CA GLY A 210 -14.18 -20.67 -27.88
C GLY A 210 -13.11 -20.75 -28.96
N ARG A 211 -12.74 -21.96 -29.39
CA ARG A 211 -11.80 -22.19 -30.50
C ARG A 211 -12.39 -21.76 -31.85
N ASP A 212 -13.67 -22.07 -32.08
CA ASP A 212 -14.36 -21.65 -33.31
C ASP A 212 -14.57 -20.13 -33.39
N ALA A 213 -14.75 -19.45 -32.25
CA ALA A 213 -14.91 -18.00 -32.19
C ALA A 213 -13.75 -17.18 -32.79
N VAL A 214 -12.54 -17.74 -32.90
CA VAL A 214 -11.40 -17.09 -33.57
C VAL A 214 -11.14 -17.61 -34.98
N ASN A 215 -11.86 -18.63 -35.46
CA ASN A 215 -11.68 -19.24 -36.77
C ASN A 215 -12.53 -18.53 -37.84
N PRO A 216 -11.93 -17.77 -38.79
CA PRO A 216 -12.65 -16.90 -39.72
C PRO A 216 -13.68 -17.59 -40.63
N ILE A 217 -13.59 -18.92 -40.77
CA ILE A 217 -14.42 -19.74 -41.67
C ILE A 217 -15.77 -20.12 -41.01
N THR A 218 -15.94 -19.89 -39.71
CA THR A 218 -17.14 -20.35 -38.95
C THR A 218 -18.19 -19.26 -38.76
N ASP A 219 -19.47 -19.64 -38.74
CA ASP A 219 -20.58 -18.75 -38.35
C ASP A 219 -20.46 -18.28 -36.88
N ILE A 220 -19.80 -19.10 -36.05
CA ILE A 220 -19.48 -18.75 -34.66
C ILE A 220 -18.53 -17.55 -34.61
N HIS A 221 -17.51 -17.50 -35.47
CA HIS A 221 -16.64 -16.33 -35.57
C HIS A 221 -17.38 -15.09 -36.06
N LEU A 222 -18.26 -15.21 -37.07
CA LEU A 222 -19.02 -14.06 -37.58
C LEU A 222 -19.93 -13.46 -36.49
N SER A 223 -20.66 -14.31 -35.76
CA SER A 223 -21.51 -13.87 -34.65
C SER A 223 -20.71 -13.35 -33.44
N PHE A 224 -19.58 -13.97 -33.10
CA PHE A 224 -18.69 -13.51 -32.03
C PHE A 224 -18.06 -12.14 -32.36
N LYS A 225 -17.57 -11.96 -33.60
CA LYS A 225 -17.05 -10.69 -34.10
C LYS A 225 -18.09 -9.58 -34.08
N ALA A 226 -19.33 -9.89 -34.47
CA ALA A 226 -20.43 -8.92 -34.45
C ALA A 226 -20.82 -8.49 -33.02
N LYS A 227 -20.68 -9.38 -32.01
CA LYS A 227 -21.02 -9.08 -30.61
C LYS A 227 -19.89 -8.38 -29.84
N TYR A 228 -18.64 -8.83 -29.98
CA TYR A 228 -17.52 -8.40 -29.12
C TYR A 228 -16.42 -7.61 -29.84
N GLY A 229 -16.52 -7.47 -31.17
CA GLY A 229 -15.59 -6.67 -31.96
C GLY A 229 -14.12 -7.12 -31.90
N PRO A 230 -13.18 -6.23 -32.25
CA PRO A 230 -11.74 -6.50 -32.17
C PRO A 230 -11.23 -6.87 -30.76
N PRO A 231 -11.62 -6.18 -29.66
CA PRO A 231 -11.10 -6.50 -28.31
C PRO A 231 -11.43 -7.92 -27.86
N GLY A 232 -12.68 -8.38 -28.06
CA GLY A 232 -13.07 -9.74 -27.70
C GLY A 232 -12.33 -10.82 -28.49
N ILE A 233 -12.00 -10.55 -29.76
CA ILE A 233 -11.18 -11.45 -30.58
C ILE A 233 -9.72 -11.45 -30.10
N GLY A 234 -9.17 -10.30 -29.72
CA GLY A 234 -7.83 -10.18 -29.13
C GLY A 234 -7.70 -11.01 -27.86
N LEU A 235 -8.61 -10.80 -26.90
CA LEU A 235 -8.67 -11.53 -25.64
C LEU A 235 -8.81 -13.04 -25.85
N MET A 236 -9.73 -13.50 -26.71
CA MET A 236 -9.90 -14.93 -26.99
C MET A 236 -8.65 -15.56 -27.62
N LYS A 237 -7.93 -14.83 -28.49
CA LYS A 237 -6.64 -15.28 -29.05
C LYS A 237 -5.54 -15.36 -27.99
N ALA A 238 -5.47 -14.42 -27.06
CA ALA A 238 -4.51 -14.44 -25.96
C ALA A 238 -4.73 -15.64 -25.02
N ILE A 239 -5.98 -15.93 -24.68
CA ILE A 239 -6.36 -17.12 -23.89
C ILE A 239 -5.97 -18.41 -24.63
N LEU A 240 -6.19 -18.50 -25.95
CA LEU A 240 -5.75 -19.63 -26.78
C LEU A 240 -4.22 -19.79 -26.86
N GLN A 241 -3.46 -18.75 -26.54
CA GLN A 241 -2.00 -18.78 -26.42
C GLN A 241 -1.53 -19.07 -24.98
N ASN A 242 -2.44 -19.48 -24.08
CA ASN A 242 -2.22 -19.71 -22.65
C ASN A 242 -1.74 -18.47 -21.87
N LEU A 243 -2.09 -17.27 -22.32
CA LEU A 243 -1.85 -16.04 -21.55
C LEU A 243 -2.97 -15.83 -20.52
N THR A 244 -2.59 -15.43 -19.31
CA THR A 244 -3.56 -14.94 -18.32
C THR A 244 -4.12 -13.58 -18.72
N PRO A 245 -5.32 -13.19 -18.25
CA PRO A 245 -5.88 -11.88 -18.52
C PRO A 245 -4.96 -10.71 -18.13
N ALA A 246 -4.20 -10.83 -17.03
CA ALA A 246 -3.22 -9.84 -16.60
C ALA A 246 -2.01 -9.73 -17.56
N GLU A 247 -1.51 -10.85 -18.08
CA GLU A 247 -0.43 -10.82 -19.08
C GLU A 247 -0.90 -10.25 -20.42
N TYR A 248 -2.17 -10.46 -20.78
CA TYR A 248 -2.78 -9.84 -21.95
C TYR A 248 -2.97 -8.32 -21.74
N ALA A 249 -3.52 -7.92 -20.60
CA ALA A 249 -3.69 -6.51 -20.22
C ALA A 249 -2.37 -5.72 -20.29
N MET A 250 -1.31 -6.28 -19.73
CA MET A 250 0.02 -5.67 -19.72
C MET A 250 0.69 -5.59 -21.11
N ARG A 251 0.32 -6.47 -22.06
CA ARG A 251 0.89 -6.48 -23.42
C ARG A 251 0.22 -5.50 -24.37
N GLU A 252 -1.10 -5.32 -24.23
CA GLU A 252 -1.91 -4.46 -25.10
C GLU A 252 -2.23 -3.09 -24.45
N ASP A 253 -1.66 -2.79 -23.28
CA ASP A 253 -1.90 -1.56 -22.49
C ASP A 253 -3.39 -1.33 -22.15
N LEU A 254 -4.08 -2.41 -21.77
CA LEU A 254 -5.51 -2.42 -21.43
C LEU A 254 -5.74 -2.46 -19.92
N ALA A 255 -6.85 -1.87 -19.47
CA ALA A 255 -7.21 -1.90 -18.05
C ALA A 255 -7.99 -3.19 -17.70
N LEU A 256 -7.68 -3.79 -16.54
CA LEU A 256 -8.32 -5.04 -16.11
C LEU A 256 -9.86 -4.95 -16.03
N HIS A 257 -10.41 -3.81 -15.62
CA HIS A 257 -11.86 -3.61 -15.53
C HIS A 257 -12.58 -3.61 -16.90
N GLU A 258 -11.86 -3.44 -18.02
CA GLU A 258 -12.42 -3.58 -19.38
C GLU A 258 -12.48 -5.05 -19.82
N ILE A 259 -11.61 -5.89 -19.25
CA ILE A 259 -11.44 -7.30 -19.59
C ILE A 259 -12.38 -8.20 -18.77
N GLU A 260 -12.62 -7.86 -17.51
CA GLU A 260 -13.48 -8.65 -16.61
C GLU A 260 -14.90 -8.90 -17.16
N PRO A 261 -15.65 -7.89 -17.68
CA PRO A 261 -16.99 -8.11 -18.20
C PRO A 261 -17.02 -9.06 -19.40
N LEU A 262 -15.98 -9.02 -20.24
CA LEU A 262 -15.83 -9.91 -21.40
C LEU A 262 -15.60 -11.36 -20.96
N LEU A 263 -14.71 -11.59 -19.99
CA LEU A 263 -14.47 -12.92 -19.42
C LEU A 263 -15.75 -13.51 -18.80
N GLN A 264 -16.47 -12.72 -18.00
CA GLN A 264 -17.71 -13.16 -17.38
C GLN A 264 -18.76 -13.56 -18.42
N ASP A 265 -18.93 -12.78 -19.50
CA ASP A 265 -19.89 -13.11 -20.56
C ASP A 265 -19.41 -14.30 -21.42
N PHE A 266 -18.11 -14.45 -21.66
CA PHE A 266 -17.54 -15.61 -22.35
C PHE A 266 -17.77 -16.92 -21.58
N SER A 267 -17.62 -16.89 -20.25
CA SER A 267 -17.96 -18.04 -19.39
C SER A 267 -19.48 -18.31 -19.37
N LYS A 268 -20.32 -17.28 -19.17
CA LYS A 268 -21.80 -17.41 -19.19
C LYS A 268 -22.34 -17.95 -20.52
N THR A 269 -21.72 -17.57 -21.64
CA THR A 269 -22.10 -18.04 -22.99
C THR A 269 -21.34 -19.30 -23.46
N GLY A 270 -20.48 -19.88 -22.62
CA GLY A 270 -19.85 -21.17 -22.84
C GLY A 270 -18.70 -21.18 -23.85
N TYR A 271 -18.08 -20.03 -24.14
CA TYR A 271 -16.82 -19.96 -24.90
C TYR A 271 -15.61 -20.37 -24.04
N LEU A 272 -15.67 -20.14 -22.73
CA LEU A 272 -14.62 -20.51 -21.77
C LEU A 272 -15.13 -21.52 -20.72
N ARG A 273 -14.18 -22.18 -20.06
CA ARG A 273 -14.34 -22.82 -18.75
C ARG A 273 -13.23 -22.30 -17.84
N GLU A 274 -13.57 -22.12 -16.57
CA GLU A 274 -12.57 -22.05 -15.50
C GLU A 274 -11.86 -23.41 -15.39
N GLY A 275 -10.54 -23.36 -15.20
CA GLY A 275 -9.63 -24.52 -15.19
C GLY A 275 -9.11 -24.85 -13.80
#